data_AF-A0A2V6YY87-F1
#
_entry.id   AF-A0A2V6YY87-F1
#
_cell.length_a   1.000
_cell.length_b   1.000
_cell.length_c   1.000
_cell.angle_alpha   90.00
_cell.angle_beta   90.00
_cell.angle_gamma   90.00
#
_symmetry.space_group_name_H-M   'P 1'
#
loop_
_entity.id
_entity.type
_entity.pdbx_description
1 polymer ?
#
loop_
_entity_poly.entity_id
_entity_poly.type
_entity_poly.pdbx_seq_one_letter_code
_entity_poly.pdbx_strand_id
1 'polypeptide(L)'
;MLATVVGVTWTRPIIGPDNCVYRDKRFLGRATTDQTVILVDQSEALTETHRRFALNFVKDYVADDSKFAVRSRIALFTFSKVTFESRNGSGLRPSSDLCRPPSRGNDLYENNRKITKDFYQRFLIPVTAALEESLTTEVGEQSPILETLQLISRSQEIDDGGRKTLILVSDMLQHTGAFNHYGPRRGYEDFWRSGFAADVKADFRDWNVIVIYLRRYHDRQLQHAAHIDFWQRYFHEAGAKITRWAGVD
;
A
#
# COMPACT_ATOMS: atom_id res chain seq x y z
N MET A 1 -28.63 -13.66 -48.33
CA MET A 1 -28.36 -12.94 -47.07
C MET A 1 -26.88 -13.07 -46.78
N LEU A 2 -26.12 -11.97 -46.88
CA LEU A 2 -24.68 -11.96 -46.59
C LEU A 2 -24.51 -11.64 -45.10
N ALA A 3 -24.01 -12.60 -44.33
CA ALA A 3 -23.65 -12.40 -42.93
C ALA A 3 -22.35 -11.60 -42.86
N THR A 4 -22.41 -10.38 -42.35
CA THR A 4 -21.25 -9.56 -42.03
C THR A 4 -20.55 -10.13 -40.80
N VAL A 5 -19.39 -10.75 -41.02
CA VAL A 5 -18.46 -11.12 -39.95
C VAL A 5 -17.84 -9.83 -39.42
N VAL A 6 -18.30 -9.38 -38.26
CA VAL A 6 -17.66 -8.28 -37.52
C VAL A 6 -16.34 -8.82 -36.97
N GLY A 7 -15.25 -8.57 -37.69
CA GLY A 7 -13.91 -8.91 -37.25
C GLY A 7 -13.56 -8.12 -35.99
N VAL A 8 -13.46 -8.80 -34.85
CA VAL A 8 -12.89 -8.24 -33.64
C VAL A 8 -11.40 -8.02 -33.90
N THR A 9 -11.01 -6.79 -34.22
CA THR A 9 -9.60 -6.41 -34.35
C THR A 9 -8.97 -6.41 -32.96
N TRP A 10 -8.23 -7.47 -32.64
CA TRP A 10 -7.41 -7.54 -31.43
C TRP A 10 -6.24 -6.55 -31.54
N THR A 11 -6.46 -5.32 -31.08
CA THR A 11 -5.37 -4.35 -30.92
C THR A 11 -4.48 -4.79 -29.77
N ARG A 12 -3.16 -4.86 -29.99
CA ARG A 12 -2.19 -5.17 -28.93
C ARG A 12 -2.37 -4.18 -27.76
N PRO A 13 -2.33 -4.66 -26.51
CA PRO A 13 -2.45 -3.79 -25.35
C PRO A 13 -1.33 -2.75 -25.35
N ILE A 14 -1.66 -1.52 -24.99
CA ILE A 14 -0.71 -0.41 -24.88
C ILE A 14 -0.08 -0.50 -23.48
N ILE A 15 1.21 -0.84 -23.41
CA ILE A 15 1.93 -0.98 -22.14
C ILE A 15 2.79 0.26 -21.94
N GLY A 16 2.62 0.94 -20.81
CA GLY A 16 3.40 2.11 -20.42
C GLY A 16 4.80 1.76 -19.88
N PRO A 17 5.64 2.78 -19.61
CA PRO A 17 6.95 2.60 -19.00
C PRO A 17 6.87 2.03 -17.57
N ASP A 18 5.74 2.25 -16.89
CA ASP A 18 5.36 1.70 -15.58
C ASP A 18 4.87 0.23 -15.64
N ASN A 19 4.95 -0.39 -16.81
CA ASN A 19 4.43 -1.72 -17.13
C ASN A 19 2.90 -1.85 -17.03
N CYS A 20 2.17 -0.75 -16.83
CA CYS A 20 0.72 -0.78 -16.75
C CYS A 20 0.09 -0.81 -18.14
N VAL A 21 -1.10 -1.42 -18.24
CA VAL A 21 -1.89 -1.45 -19.47
C VAL A 21 -2.78 -0.22 -19.52
N TYR A 22 -2.76 0.48 -20.65
CA TYR A 22 -3.52 1.69 -20.90
C TYR A 22 -4.58 1.50 -21.98
N ARG A 23 -5.69 2.22 -21.81
CA ARG A 23 -6.83 2.21 -22.75
C ARG A 23 -6.58 3.09 -23.96
N ASP A 24 -5.61 4.01 -23.88
CA ASP A 24 -5.31 4.97 -24.92
C ASP A 24 -3.80 5.24 -25.03
N LYS A 25 -3.35 5.73 -26.20
CA LYS A 25 -1.94 6.00 -26.48
C LYS A 25 -1.37 7.22 -25.77
N ARG A 26 -2.22 8.07 -25.17
CA ARG A 26 -1.80 9.23 -24.38
C ARG A 26 -1.56 8.86 -22.91
N PHE A 27 -1.76 7.59 -22.55
CA PHE A 27 -1.58 7.06 -21.21
C PHE A 27 -2.45 7.76 -20.15
N LEU A 28 -3.67 8.17 -20.53
CA LEU A 28 -4.57 8.94 -19.64
C LEU A 28 -5.46 8.05 -18.78
N GLY A 29 -5.80 6.84 -19.25
CA GLY A 29 -6.62 5.89 -18.50
C GLY A 29 -6.02 4.49 -18.45
N ARG A 30 -5.82 3.94 -17.24
CA ARG A 30 -5.36 2.56 -17.04
C ARG A 30 -6.51 1.56 -17.22
N ALA A 31 -6.15 0.32 -17.56
CA ALA A 31 -7.08 -0.80 -17.47
C ALA A 31 -7.31 -1.17 -15.99
N THR A 32 -8.51 -1.66 -15.69
CA THR A 32 -8.87 -2.10 -14.34
C THR A 32 -8.02 -3.29 -13.92
N THR A 33 -7.50 -3.27 -12.69
CA THR A 33 -6.61 -4.30 -12.16
C THR A 33 -6.67 -4.35 -10.64
N ASP A 34 -6.26 -5.48 -10.05
CA ASP A 34 -6.06 -5.60 -8.62
C ASP A 34 -4.99 -4.60 -8.16
N GLN A 35 -5.19 -4.00 -6.99
CA GLN A 35 -4.34 -2.94 -6.46
C GLN A 35 -3.79 -3.28 -5.08
N THR A 36 -2.50 -3.10 -4.91
CA THR A 36 -1.83 -3.16 -3.62
C THR A 36 -1.23 -1.80 -3.30
N VAL A 37 -1.57 -1.27 -2.14
CA VAL A 37 -1.04 -0.03 -1.58
C VAL A 37 -0.07 -0.42 -0.48
N ILE A 38 1.17 0.01 -0.56
CA ILE A 38 2.10 -0.06 0.57
C ILE A 38 2.11 1.31 1.22
N LEU A 39 1.87 1.35 2.52
CA LEU A 39 1.96 2.58 3.32
C LEU A 39 3.04 2.41 4.38
N VAL A 40 4.08 3.23 4.31
CA VAL A 40 5.22 3.21 5.25
C VAL A 40 5.16 4.44 6.14
N ASP A 41 5.12 4.20 7.45
CA ASP A 41 5.27 5.22 8.49
C ASP A 41 6.74 5.60 8.67
N GLN A 42 7.06 6.88 8.50
CA GLN A 42 8.41 7.44 8.59
C GLN A 42 8.58 8.40 9.79
N SER A 43 7.73 8.28 10.81
CA SER A 43 7.81 9.11 12.03
C SER A 43 9.08 8.85 12.86
N GLU A 44 9.53 7.60 12.93
CA GLU A 44 10.77 7.22 13.63
C GLU A 44 11.61 6.25 12.78
N ALA A 45 12.94 6.41 12.87
CA ALA A 45 13.95 5.54 12.30
C ALA A 45 13.64 4.05 12.48
N LEU A 46 13.65 3.29 11.38
CA LEU A 46 13.46 1.84 11.44
C LEU A 46 14.75 1.12 11.82
N THR A 47 14.66 0.04 12.60
CA THR A 47 15.81 -0.83 12.86
C THR A 47 16.15 -1.67 11.62
N GLU A 48 17.37 -2.20 11.53
CA GLU A 48 17.74 -3.12 10.43
C GLU A 48 16.83 -4.34 10.36
N THR A 49 16.38 -4.86 11.51
CA THR A 49 15.43 -5.97 11.57
C THR A 49 14.09 -5.59 10.95
N HIS A 50 13.54 -4.42 11.29
CA HIS A 50 12.30 -3.90 10.71
C HIS A 50 12.42 -3.75 9.19
N ARG A 51 13.50 -3.10 8.72
CA ARG A 51 13.75 -2.89 7.29
C ARG A 51 13.83 -4.20 6.53
N ARG A 52 14.69 -5.12 6.98
CA ARG A 52 14.89 -6.42 6.33
C ARG A 52 13.62 -7.25 6.29
N PHE A 53 12.83 -7.24 7.37
CA PHE A 53 11.55 -7.94 7.39
C PHE A 53 10.58 -7.36 6.35
N ALA A 54 10.36 -6.05 6.36
CA ALA A 54 9.44 -5.39 5.43
C ALA A 54 9.86 -5.59 3.98
N LEU A 55 11.16 -5.44 3.67
CA LEU A 55 11.72 -5.68 2.34
C LEU A 55 11.49 -7.11 1.86
N ASN A 56 11.85 -8.11 2.68
CA ASN A 56 11.66 -9.51 2.31
C ASN A 56 10.19 -9.87 2.16
N PHE A 57 9.33 -9.38 3.07
CA PHE A 57 7.89 -9.62 2.99
C PHE A 57 7.30 -9.09 1.67
N VAL A 58 7.58 -7.83 1.32
CA VAL A 58 7.06 -7.23 0.09
C VAL A 58 7.65 -7.92 -1.14
N LYS A 59 8.96 -8.18 -1.15
CA LYS A 59 9.64 -8.89 -2.24
C LYS A 59 8.98 -10.24 -2.51
N ASP A 60 8.74 -11.04 -1.47
CA ASP A 60 8.10 -12.35 -1.59
C ASP A 60 6.62 -12.22 -2.01
N TYR A 61 5.92 -11.22 -1.48
CA TYR A 61 4.52 -10.94 -1.83
C TYR A 61 4.36 -10.61 -3.33
N VAL A 62 5.19 -9.72 -3.88
CA VAL A 62 5.06 -9.29 -5.29
C VAL A 62 5.65 -10.29 -6.29
N ALA A 63 6.54 -11.17 -5.83
CA ALA A 63 7.10 -12.24 -6.66
C ALA A 63 6.12 -13.41 -6.84
N ASP A 64 5.26 -13.67 -5.86
CA ASP A 64 4.31 -14.78 -5.83
C ASP A 64 3.06 -14.50 -6.69
N ASP A 65 2.92 -15.21 -7.81
CA ASP A 65 1.78 -15.10 -8.73
C ASP A 65 0.41 -15.33 -8.06
N SER A 66 0.36 -16.13 -6.99
CA SER A 66 -0.90 -16.45 -6.30
C SER A 66 -1.37 -15.32 -5.38
N LYS A 67 -0.43 -14.49 -4.90
CA LYS A 67 -0.71 -13.35 -4.02
C LYS A 67 -0.82 -12.05 -4.81
N PHE A 68 0.06 -11.87 -5.80
CA PHE A 68 0.14 -10.68 -6.62
C PHE A 68 0.16 -11.07 -8.10
N ALA A 69 -1.04 -11.13 -8.70
CA ALA A 69 -1.23 -11.62 -10.05
C ALA A 69 -0.54 -10.72 -11.10
N VAL A 70 -0.23 -11.26 -12.27
CA VAL A 70 0.24 -10.50 -13.44
C VAL A 70 -0.74 -9.35 -13.74
N ARG A 71 -0.21 -8.17 -14.08
CA ARG A 71 -0.92 -6.88 -14.26
C ARG A 71 -1.40 -6.19 -12.99
N SER A 72 -1.34 -6.83 -11.82
CA SER A 72 -1.67 -6.16 -10.56
C SER A 72 -0.80 -4.93 -10.37
N ARG A 73 -1.39 -3.85 -9.86
CA ARG A 73 -0.71 -2.59 -9.59
C ARG A 73 -0.21 -2.55 -8.16
N ILE A 74 0.98 -2.00 -7.96
CA ILE A 74 1.51 -1.67 -6.63
C ILE A 74 1.86 -0.19 -6.56
N ALA A 75 1.38 0.48 -5.53
CA ALA A 75 1.65 1.89 -5.27
C ALA A 75 2.23 2.05 -3.86
N LEU A 76 3.39 2.68 -3.75
CA LEU A 76 4.08 2.95 -2.49
C LEU A 76 3.81 4.38 -2.05
N PHE A 77 3.34 4.52 -0.81
CA PHE A 77 3.13 5.79 -0.15
C PHE A 77 3.92 5.82 1.14
N THR A 78 4.38 7.01 1.50
CA THR A 78 5.01 7.28 2.78
C THR A 78 4.31 8.42 3.47
N PHE A 79 4.35 8.43 4.80
CA PHE A 79 3.82 9.52 5.58
C PHE A 79 4.65 9.79 6.84
N SER A 80 4.70 11.06 7.18
CA SER A 80 5.31 11.67 8.35
C SER A 80 4.69 13.07 8.49
N LYS A 81 4.91 13.75 9.62
CA LYS A 81 4.47 15.15 9.77
C LYS A 81 4.84 16.03 8.57
N VAL A 82 6.10 15.98 8.15
CA VAL A 82 6.64 16.85 7.08
C VAL A 82 5.97 16.56 5.75
N THR A 83 5.81 15.27 5.42
CA THR A 83 5.17 14.86 4.17
C THR A 83 3.64 15.06 4.21
N PHE A 84 3.03 15.11 5.39
CA PHE A 84 1.61 15.37 5.56
C PHE A 84 1.29 16.87 5.44
N GLU A 85 2.01 17.74 6.15
CA GLU A 85 1.79 19.20 6.13
C GLU A 85 2.15 19.83 4.77
N SER A 86 3.20 19.34 4.10
CA SER A 86 3.57 19.80 2.75
C SER A 86 2.52 19.49 1.67
N ARG A 87 1.58 18.58 1.95
CA ARG A 87 0.51 18.19 1.03
C ARG A 87 -0.76 19.03 1.15
N ASN A 88 -0.77 20.11 1.96
CA ASN A 88 -1.87 21.07 2.01
C ASN A 88 -2.12 21.70 0.61
N GLY A 89 -3.00 21.06 -0.20
CA GLY A 89 -3.42 21.48 -1.53
C GLY A 89 -3.02 20.56 -2.69
N SER A 90 -2.11 19.60 -2.50
CA SER A 90 -1.74 18.61 -3.53
C SER A 90 -1.98 17.19 -3.01
N GLY A 91 -2.85 16.44 -3.69
CA GLY A 91 -3.28 15.12 -3.25
C GLY A 91 -2.13 14.13 -2.96
N LEU A 92 -2.45 13.06 -2.25
CA LEU A 92 -1.48 12.03 -1.90
C LEU A 92 -0.97 11.31 -3.17
N ARG A 93 0.27 11.58 -3.57
CA ARG A 93 0.97 10.89 -4.67
C ARG A 93 1.89 9.78 -4.16
N PRO A 94 1.97 8.64 -4.88
CA PRO A 94 2.88 7.56 -4.56
C PRO A 94 4.32 7.89 -4.98
N SER A 95 5.30 7.38 -4.24
CA SER A 95 6.73 7.44 -4.60
C SER A 95 7.11 6.42 -5.68
N SER A 96 6.35 5.33 -5.77
CA SER A 96 6.47 4.32 -6.82
C SER A 96 5.10 3.80 -7.19
N ASP A 97 4.83 3.64 -8.48
CA ASP A 97 3.56 3.17 -9.03
C ASP A 97 3.83 2.34 -10.27
N LEU A 98 3.75 1.02 -10.11
CA LEU A 98 4.16 0.05 -11.14
C LEU A 98 3.13 -1.07 -11.24
N CYS A 99 2.98 -1.64 -12.43
CA CYS A 99 2.23 -2.87 -12.63
C CYS A 99 3.16 -4.06 -12.79
N ARG A 100 2.72 -5.23 -12.33
CA ARG A 100 3.48 -6.46 -12.41
C ARG A 100 3.53 -6.99 -13.85
N PRO A 101 4.71 -7.06 -14.52
CA PRO A 101 4.82 -7.77 -15.78
C PRO A 101 4.79 -9.30 -15.55
N PRO A 102 4.62 -10.11 -16.60
CA PRO A 102 4.79 -11.56 -16.49
C PRO A 102 6.19 -11.92 -15.98
N SER A 103 6.29 -12.89 -15.07
CA SER A 103 7.56 -13.46 -14.58
C SER A 103 8.01 -14.67 -15.41
N ARG A 104 7.06 -15.33 -16.07
CA ARG A 104 7.22 -16.49 -16.96
C ARG A 104 6.19 -16.43 -18.09
N GLY A 105 6.57 -16.92 -19.27
CA GLY A 105 5.68 -17.13 -20.41
C GLY A 105 5.62 -18.61 -20.80
N ASN A 106 5.08 -18.89 -21.98
CA ASN A 106 5.00 -20.23 -22.53
C ASN A 106 6.38 -20.74 -22.98
N ASP A 107 6.80 -21.87 -22.43
CA ASP A 107 8.11 -22.48 -22.69
C ASP A 107 8.32 -22.87 -24.17
N LEU A 108 7.25 -23.09 -24.94
CA LEU A 108 7.33 -23.56 -26.34
C LEU A 108 7.59 -22.44 -27.34
N TYR A 109 7.12 -21.22 -27.07
CA TYR A 109 7.12 -20.14 -28.07
C TYR A 109 7.47 -18.75 -27.54
N GLU A 110 7.73 -18.60 -26.23
CA GLU A 110 8.16 -17.33 -25.64
C GLU A 110 9.59 -17.41 -25.10
N ASN A 111 10.28 -16.27 -25.12
CA ASN A 111 11.63 -16.18 -24.57
C ASN A 111 11.57 -15.94 -23.05
N ASN A 112 11.46 -17.03 -22.29
CA ASN A 112 11.40 -16.97 -20.82
C ASN A 112 12.61 -16.25 -20.19
N ARG A 113 13.82 -16.42 -20.75
CA ARG A 113 15.01 -15.71 -20.25
C ARG A 113 14.81 -14.20 -20.31
N LYS A 114 14.22 -13.68 -21.40
CA LYS A 114 13.90 -12.26 -21.54
C LYS A 114 12.78 -11.84 -20.60
N ILE A 115 11.69 -12.61 -20.52
CA ILE A 115 10.53 -12.29 -19.65
C ILE A 115 10.97 -12.19 -18.19
N THR A 116 11.70 -13.18 -17.70
CA THR A 116 12.22 -13.19 -16.34
C THR A 116 13.17 -12.01 -16.12
N LYS A 117 14.08 -11.72 -17.06
CA LYS A 117 14.96 -10.54 -16.95
C LYS A 117 14.17 -9.23 -16.86
N ASP A 118 13.15 -9.06 -17.71
CA ASP A 118 12.30 -7.87 -17.73
C ASP A 118 11.51 -7.74 -16.41
N PHE A 119 10.97 -8.83 -15.87
CA PHE A 119 10.34 -8.87 -14.55
C PHE A 119 11.27 -8.38 -13.43
N TYR A 120 12.51 -8.87 -13.39
CA TYR A 120 13.46 -8.43 -12.38
C TYR A 120 13.85 -6.96 -12.56
N GLN A 121 14.26 -6.57 -13.78
CA GLN A 121 14.88 -5.26 -14.02
C GLN A 121 13.87 -4.12 -14.04
N ARG A 122 12.66 -4.35 -14.55
CA ARG A 122 11.65 -3.29 -14.76
C ARG A 122 10.58 -3.26 -13.67
N PHE A 123 10.54 -4.25 -12.78
CA PHE A 123 9.53 -4.34 -11.75
C PHE A 123 10.11 -4.67 -10.38
N LEU A 124 10.71 -5.86 -10.20
CA LEU A 124 11.10 -6.28 -8.85
C LEU A 124 12.16 -5.36 -8.24
N ILE A 125 13.24 -5.06 -8.98
CA ILE A 125 14.31 -4.17 -8.52
C ILE A 125 13.77 -2.75 -8.23
N PRO A 126 13.04 -2.09 -9.15
CA PRO A 126 12.45 -0.78 -8.87
C PRO A 126 11.51 -0.73 -7.67
N VAL A 127 10.63 -1.73 -7.49
CA VAL A 127 9.71 -1.79 -6.35
C VAL A 127 10.48 -1.93 -5.04
N THR A 128 11.45 -2.85 -4.98
CA THR A 128 12.23 -3.06 -3.75
C THR A 128 13.14 -1.88 -3.44
N ALA A 129 13.70 -1.22 -4.45
CA ALA A 129 14.55 -0.04 -4.25
C ALA A 129 13.75 1.15 -3.70
N ALA A 130 12.56 1.41 -4.25
CA ALA A 130 11.68 2.45 -3.74
C ALA A 130 11.22 2.17 -2.29
N LEU A 131 10.95 0.90 -1.98
CA LEU A 131 10.64 0.49 -0.61
C LEU A 131 11.86 0.68 0.31
N GLU A 132 13.05 0.26 -0.10
CA GLU A 132 14.28 0.41 0.67
C GLU A 132 14.56 1.88 1.00
N GLU A 133 14.45 2.77 0.01
CA GLU A 133 14.55 4.22 0.20
C GLU A 133 13.51 4.74 1.20
N SER A 134 12.26 4.28 1.10
CA SER A 134 11.23 4.69 2.06
C SER A 134 11.48 4.19 3.48
N LEU A 135 12.18 3.06 3.66
CA LEU A 135 12.46 2.48 4.97
C LEU A 135 13.71 3.05 5.64
N THR A 136 14.56 3.75 4.89
CA THR A 136 15.78 4.41 5.39
C THR A 136 15.64 5.92 5.57
N THR A 137 14.61 6.51 4.95
CA THR A 137 14.32 7.94 5.08
C THR A 137 13.71 8.23 6.46
N GLU A 138 14.39 9.00 7.29
CA GLU A 138 13.78 9.64 8.46
C GLU A 138 13.03 10.91 8.03
N VAL A 139 11.97 11.26 8.76
CA VAL A 139 11.82 12.56 9.46
C VAL A 139 10.34 12.91 9.64
N GLY A 140 9.94 13.02 10.91
CA GLY A 140 8.81 13.83 11.39
C GLY A 140 8.42 13.47 12.83
N GLU A 141 8.40 14.44 13.74
CA GLU A 141 8.06 14.21 15.18
C GLU A 141 6.60 13.75 15.43
N GLN A 142 5.75 13.68 14.40
CA GLN A 142 4.35 13.28 14.49
C GLN A 142 4.02 12.18 13.49
N SER A 143 3.13 11.28 13.90
CA SER A 143 2.61 10.15 13.12
C SER A 143 1.09 10.28 12.93
N PRO A 144 0.64 10.95 11.85
CA PRO A 144 -0.79 11.12 11.53
C PRO A 144 -1.35 9.90 10.78
N ILE A 145 -1.35 8.74 11.46
CA ILE A 145 -1.72 7.45 10.88
C ILE A 145 -3.20 7.44 10.46
N LEU A 146 -4.09 7.84 11.35
CA LEU A 146 -5.54 7.84 11.13
C LEU A 146 -5.93 8.76 9.98
N GLU A 147 -5.34 9.96 9.92
CA GLU A 147 -5.54 10.91 8.83
C GLU A 147 -5.04 10.34 7.51
N THR A 148 -3.87 9.70 7.52
CA THR A 148 -3.29 9.12 6.31
C THR A 148 -4.13 7.95 5.80
N LEU A 149 -4.64 7.10 6.69
CA LEU A 149 -5.55 6.01 6.34
C LEU A 149 -6.85 6.56 5.73
N GLN A 150 -7.39 7.65 6.27
CA GLN A 150 -8.55 8.34 5.70
C GLN A 150 -8.26 8.86 4.27
N LEU A 151 -7.11 9.50 4.06
CA LEU A 151 -6.69 9.98 2.74
C LEU A 151 -6.52 8.83 1.73
N ILE A 152 -5.87 7.73 2.14
CA ILE A 152 -5.70 6.54 1.29
C ILE A 152 -7.05 5.95 0.90
N SER A 153 -7.95 5.78 1.86
CA SER A 153 -9.28 5.20 1.61
C SER A 153 -10.11 6.02 0.59
N ARG A 154 -9.84 7.32 0.48
CA ARG A 154 -10.54 8.27 -0.40
C ARG A 154 -9.76 8.65 -1.66
N SER A 155 -8.55 8.12 -1.83
CA SER A 155 -7.65 8.57 -2.89
C SER A 155 -8.16 8.15 -4.26
N GLN A 156 -8.35 9.13 -5.15
CA GLN A 156 -8.65 8.89 -6.56
C GLN A 156 -7.47 8.23 -7.29
N GLU A 157 -6.25 8.32 -6.74
CA GLU A 157 -5.10 7.60 -7.26
C GLU A 157 -5.25 6.09 -7.09
N ILE A 158 -6.24 5.59 -6.35
CA ILE A 158 -6.48 4.18 -6.04
C ILE A 158 -7.83 3.74 -6.66
N ASP A 159 -7.84 3.64 -7.99
CA ASP A 159 -9.00 3.31 -8.84
C ASP A 159 -9.65 1.96 -8.45
N ASP A 160 -10.97 1.88 -8.53
CA ASP A 160 -11.81 1.05 -7.68
C ASP A 160 -12.40 -0.22 -8.31
N GLY A 161 -12.03 -0.56 -9.54
CA GLY A 161 -12.61 -1.73 -10.19
C GLY A 161 -11.99 -3.10 -9.84
N GLY A 162 -10.85 -3.16 -9.16
CA GLY A 162 -10.15 -4.41 -8.80
C GLY A 162 -10.08 -4.64 -7.29
N ARG A 163 -9.60 -5.82 -6.86
CA ARG A 163 -9.43 -6.11 -5.43
C ARG A 163 -8.37 -5.19 -4.84
N LYS A 164 -8.64 -4.62 -3.66
CA LYS A 164 -7.72 -3.69 -2.98
C LYS A 164 -7.06 -4.37 -1.79
N THR A 165 -5.75 -4.15 -1.66
CA THR A 165 -4.96 -4.61 -0.52
C THR A 165 -4.12 -3.47 0.02
N LEU A 166 -4.19 -3.22 1.33
CA LEU A 166 -3.30 -2.31 2.04
C LEU A 166 -2.24 -3.14 2.79
N ILE A 167 -0.97 -2.86 2.53
CA ILE A 167 0.16 -3.32 3.34
C ILE A 167 0.65 -2.13 4.16
N LEU A 168 0.39 -2.15 5.46
CA LEU A 168 0.78 -1.08 6.38
C LEU A 168 2.04 -1.48 7.16
N VAL A 169 3.09 -0.67 7.03
CA VAL A 169 4.36 -0.82 7.77
C VAL A 169 4.46 0.32 8.77
N SER A 170 4.14 0.05 10.02
CA SER A 170 4.08 1.08 11.08
C SER A 170 4.15 0.45 12.47
N ASP A 171 4.62 1.22 13.45
CA ASP A 171 4.45 0.88 14.88
C ASP A 171 3.04 1.13 15.40
N MET A 172 2.21 1.76 14.57
CA MET A 172 0.82 2.10 14.78
C MET A 172 0.60 3.05 15.97
N LEU A 173 1.62 3.80 16.39
CA LEU A 173 1.49 4.78 17.46
C LEU A 173 1.05 6.13 16.90
N GLN A 174 -0.27 6.37 16.86
CA GLN A 174 -0.81 7.68 16.49
C GLN A 174 -0.21 8.77 17.40
N HIS A 175 0.36 9.80 16.77
CA HIS A 175 0.92 10.94 17.48
C HIS A 175 0.55 12.25 16.79
N THR A 176 -0.60 12.81 17.17
CA THR A 176 -1.11 14.09 16.65
C THR A 176 -1.74 14.92 17.78
N GLY A 177 -2.02 16.20 17.52
CA GLY A 177 -2.70 17.04 18.50
C GLY A 177 -4.15 16.62 18.79
N ALA A 178 -4.82 15.98 17.84
CA ALA A 178 -6.23 15.61 17.96
C ALA A 178 -6.45 14.25 18.65
N PHE A 179 -5.56 13.28 18.41
CA PHE A 179 -5.52 12.01 19.14
C PHE A 179 -4.08 11.51 19.29
N ASN A 180 -3.75 10.94 20.45
CA ASN A 180 -2.38 10.62 20.83
C ASN A 180 -2.30 9.36 21.70
N HIS A 181 -1.62 8.31 21.22
CA HIS A 181 -1.41 7.07 21.96
C HIS A 181 -0.44 7.18 23.15
N TYR A 182 0.37 8.23 23.21
CA TYR A 182 1.27 8.52 24.33
C TYR A 182 0.52 9.16 25.52
N GLY A 183 -0.71 9.64 25.30
CA GLY A 183 -1.54 10.26 26.33
C GLY A 183 -2.34 9.26 27.20
N PRO A 184 -3.03 9.76 28.24
CA PRO A 184 -3.84 8.93 29.13
C PRO A 184 -5.16 8.45 28.49
N ARG A 185 -5.70 9.20 27.52
CA ARG A 185 -6.94 8.87 26.77
C ARG A 185 -6.59 8.32 25.40
N ARG A 186 -6.25 7.03 25.37
CA ARG A 186 -5.70 6.34 24.20
C ARG A 186 -6.48 5.09 23.80
N GLY A 187 -7.59 4.79 24.49
CA GLY A 187 -8.42 3.65 24.16
C GLY A 187 -9.29 3.91 22.93
N TYR A 188 -9.82 2.84 22.34
CA TYR A 188 -10.72 2.96 21.19
C TYR A 188 -11.97 3.77 21.51
N GLU A 189 -12.51 3.60 22.73
CA GLU A 189 -13.66 4.37 23.22
C GLU A 189 -13.35 5.87 23.34
N ASP A 190 -12.13 6.23 23.75
CA ASP A 190 -11.71 7.64 23.85
C ASP A 190 -11.63 8.27 22.45
N PHE A 191 -11.05 7.53 21.49
CA PHE A 191 -11.02 7.92 20.09
C PHE A 191 -12.43 8.07 19.54
N TRP A 192 -13.28 7.05 19.65
CA TRP A 192 -14.64 7.03 19.09
C TRP A 192 -15.51 8.18 19.61
N ARG A 193 -15.37 8.52 20.90
CA ARG A 193 -16.12 9.64 21.53
C ARG A 193 -15.52 11.00 21.22
N SER A 194 -14.32 11.06 20.67
CA SER A 194 -13.70 12.32 20.26
C SER A 194 -14.37 12.83 18.98
N GLY A 195 -14.49 14.15 18.83
CA GLY A 195 -14.93 14.74 17.56
C GLY A 195 -14.03 14.36 16.38
N PHE A 196 -12.75 14.07 16.67
CA PHE A 196 -11.75 13.69 15.69
C PHE A 196 -12.05 12.38 14.95
N ALA A 197 -12.73 11.41 15.57
CA ALA A 197 -13.07 10.15 14.90
C ALA A 197 -13.97 10.37 13.66
N ALA A 198 -14.82 11.38 13.67
CA ALA A 198 -15.63 11.73 12.51
C ALA A 198 -14.79 12.33 11.37
N ASP A 199 -13.76 13.10 11.71
CA ASP A 199 -12.87 13.76 10.74
C ASP A 199 -11.98 12.76 9.99
N VAL A 200 -11.50 11.73 10.69
CA VAL A 200 -10.59 10.70 10.15
C VAL A 200 -11.29 9.39 9.81
N LYS A 201 -12.61 9.43 9.58
CA LYS A 201 -13.36 8.26 9.16
C LYS A 201 -12.86 7.75 7.79
N ALA A 202 -12.30 6.54 7.79
CA ALA A 202 -11.87 5.83 6.58
C ALA A 202 -12.94 4.83 6.12
N ASP A 203 -12.92 4.49 4.83
CA ASP A 203 -13.76 3.44 4.24
C ASP A 203 -12.89 2.41 3.53
N PHE A 204 -12.72 1.26 4.17
CA PHE A 204 -11.94 0.14 3.67
C PHE A 204 -12.82 -1.06 3.32
N ARG A 205 -14.11 -0.84 3.02
CA ARG A 205 -14.99 -1.90 2.49
C ARG A 205 -14.36 -2.51 1.24
N ASP A 206 -14.32 -3.84 1.20
CA ASP A 206 -13.69 -4.64 0.14
C ASP A 206 -12.15 -4.55 0.06
N TRP A 207 -11.50 -3.98 1.08
CA TRP A 207 -10.03 -4.02 1.20
C TRP A 207 -9.57 -5.17 2.07
N ASN A 208 -8.53 -5.86 1.62
CA ASN A 208 -7.70 -6.68 2.48
C ASN A 208 -6.66 -5.79 3.18
N VAL A 209 -6.38 -6.04 4.45
CA VAL A 209 -5.36 -5.32 5.22
C VAL A 209 -4.32 -6.30 5.75
N ILE A 210 -3.07 -6.01 5.45
CA ILE A 210 -1.88 -6.68 5.94
C ILE A 210 -1.13 -5.66 6.81
N VAL A 211 -0.97 -5.97 8.09
CA VAL A 211 -0.22 -5.11 9.02
C VAL A 211 1.13 -5.74 9.30
N ILE A 212 2.20 -5.01 9.00
CA ILE A 212 3.56 -5.25 9.49
C ILE A 212 3.73 -4.33 10.70
N TYR A 213 3.48 -4.91 11.88
CA TYR A 213 3.42 -4.23 13.16
C TYR A 213 4.80 -4.11 13.78
N LEU A 214 5.38 -2.91 13.73
CA LEU A 214 6.73 -2.63 14.20
C LEU A 214 6.73 -2.41 15.71
N ARG A 215 7.37 -3.29 16.46
CA ARG A 215 7.50 -3.11 17.90
C ARG A 215 8.72 -2.27 18.22
N ARG A 216 8.51 -1.22 19.00
CA ARG A 216 9.53 -0.28 19.46
C ARG A 216 9.91 -0.67 20.88
N TYR A 217 11.20 -0.92 21.13
CA TYR A 217 11.68 -1.30 22.47
C TYR A 217 11.26 -0.28 23.54
N HIS A 218 11.37 1.02 23.23
CA HIS A 218 11.06 2.12 24.14
C HIS A 218 9.55 2.32 24.38
N ASP A 219 8.69 1.87 23.46
CA ASP A 219 7.23 2.02 23.55
C ASP A 219 6.47 0.71 23.79
N ARG A 220 7.17 -0.36 24.23
CA ARG A 220 6.56 -1.67 24.49
C ARG A 220 5.38 -1.61 25.46
N GLN A 221 5.43 -0.70 26.45
CA GLN A 221 4.32 -0.48 27.38
C GLN A 221 3.05 0.08 26.72
N LEU A 222 3.18 0.77 25.58
CA LEU A 222 2.05 1.27 24.79
C LEU A 222 1.53 0.20 23.84
N GLN A 223 2.43 -0.61 23.30
CA GLN A 223 2.19 -1.62 22.27
C GLN A 223 1.72 -2.98 22.82
N HIS A 224 0.87 -2.95 23.84
CA HIS A 224 0.27 -4.16 24.46
C HIS A 224 -1.03 -4.59 23.77
N ALA A 225 -1.66 -5.67 24.25
CA ALA A 225 -2.88 -6.24 23.64
C ALA A 225 -4.01 -5.21 23.39
N ALA A 226 -4.24 -4.27 24.30
CA ALA A 226 -5.29 -3.25 24.11
C ALA A 226 -5.00 -2.28 22.94
N HIS A 227 -3.74 -2.06 22.57
CA HIS A 227 -3.36 -1.24 21.42
C HIS A 227 -3.59 -2.02 20.12
N ILE A 228 -3.32 -3.32 20.11
CA ILE A 228 -3.68 -4.19 18.97
C ILE A 228 -5.20 -4.22 18.79
N ASP A 229 -5.95 -4.36 19.89
CA ASP A 229 -7.42 -4.32 19.89
C ASP A 229 -7.97 -2.99 19.34
N PHE A 230 -7.36 -1.85 19.70
CA PHE A 230 -7.71 -0.55 19.12
C PHE A 230 -7.72 -0.59 17.59
N TRP A 231 -6.62 -1.06 16.99
CA TRP A 231 -6.45 -1.06 15.53
C TRP A 231 -7.28 -2.13 14.84
N GLN A 232 -7.44 -3.30 15.47
CA GLN A 232 -8.34 -4.33 14.96
C GLN A 232 -9.78 -3.84 14.91
N ARG A 233 -10.26 -3.15 15.95
CA ARG A 233 -11.57 -2.50 15.96
C ARG A 233 -11.67 -1.39 14.93
N TYR A 234 -10.67 -0.52 14.83
CA TYR A 234 -10.65 0.54 13.83
C TYR A 234 -10.82 -0.01 12.40
N PHE A 235 -10.02 -1.01 12.01
CA PHE A 235 -10.13 -1.62 10.68
C PHE A 235 -11.44 -2.37 10.48
N HIS A 236 -11.96 -3.04 11.52
CA HIS A 236 -13.26 -3.70 11.48
C HIS A 236 -14.39 -2.69 11.22
N GLU A 237 -14.45 -1.60 11.99
CA GLU A 237 -15.48 -0.56 11.82
C GLU A 237 -15.35 0.20 10.49
N ALA A 238 -14.14 0.28 9.93
CA ALA A 238 -13.90 0.80 8.59
C ALA A 238 -14.31 -0.19 7.46
N GLY A 239 -14.76 -1.41 7.80
CA GLY A 239 -15.20 -2.42 6.84
C GLY A 239 -14.08 -3.27 6.22
N ALA A 240 -12.87 -3.19 6.75
CA ALA A 240 -11.71 -3.89 6.21
C ALA A 240 -11.65 -5.37 6.64
N LYS A 241 -11.05 -6.21 5.79
CA LYS A 241 -10.69 -7.58 6.15
C LYS A 241 -9.20 -7.68 6.47
N ILE A 242 -8.84 -7.80 7.74
CA ILE A 242 -7.45 -8.08 8.13
C ILE A 242 -7.10 -9.51 7.70
N THR A 243 -6.21 -9.66 6.73
CA THR A 243 -5.76 -10.97 6.22
C THR A 243 -4.45 -11.42 6.86
N ARG A 244 -3.67 -10.49 7.42
CA ARG A 244 -2.43 -10.81 8.14
C ARG A 244 -2.05 -9.72 9.13
N TRP A 245 -1.56 -10.13 10.29
CA TRP A 245 -0.92 -9.27 11.29
C TRP A 245 0.45 -9.87 11.66
N ALA A 246 1.53 -9.22 11.27
CA ALA A 246 2.90 -9.69 11.49
C ALA A 246 3.62 -8.74 12.46
N GLY A 247 3.86 -9.19 13.69
CA GLY A 247 4.68 -8.45 14.66
C GLY A 247 6.17 -8.61 14.36
N VAL A 248 6.92 -7.51 14.41
CA VAL A 248 8.37 -7.49 14.21
C VAL A 248 9.01 -6.76 15.39
N ASP A 249 9.85 -7.48 16.14
CA ASP A 249 10.61 -6.94 17.28
C ASP A 249 11.91 -6.25 16.87
#